data_AF-A0A2D4ZRV4-F1
#
_entry.id   AF-A0A2D4ZRV4-F1
#
_cell.length_a   1.000
_cell.length_b   1.000
_cell.length_c   1.000
_cell.angle_alpha   90.00
_cell.angle_beta   90.00
_cell.angle_gamma   90.00
#
_symmetry.space_group_name_H-M   'P 1'
#
loop_
_entity.id
_entity.type
_entity.pdbx_description
1 polymer ?
#
loop_
_entity_poly.entity_id
_entity_poly.type
_entity_poly.pdbx_seq_one_letter_code
_entity_poly.pdbx_strand_id
1 'polypeptide(L)'
;MKKNDWMTDFYGVDWFEITSIDEINPGVENALIEWRVSAQNPDSINKAESNGFKLVESAIEFESQVTPDISKDTSEIELAKEEHLDQIIDITQKCFLDNNDLYTRFKNKEFFTGEQCRSYYEASIKNNFSKQSTVTVVSQDEEGISAYYMIRKVDENIYKGVMTGVLPRARGKRLHAKMQQASFNAIGKTITVINSTQLSNFNTIKSHIRANRILSKIDHIFYLRV
;
A
#
# COMPACT_ATOMS: atom_id res chain seq x y z
N MET A 1 23.70 -0.80 2.88
CA MET A 1 22.42 -0.37 3.48
C MET A 1 22.08 1.01 2.99
N LYS A 2 20.81 1.27 2.74
CA LYS A 2 20.29 2.59 2.39
C LYS A 2 19.38 3.10 3.50
N LYS A 3 19.64 4.30 4.03
CA LYS A 3 18.76 4.93 5.02
C LYS A 3 17.45 5.35 4.37
N ASN A 4 16.32 5.06 5.02
CA ASN A 4 15.01 5.56 4.67
C ASN A 4 14.69 6.76 5.58
N ASP A 5 14.95 7.96 5.08
CA ASP A 5 14.84 9.19 5.88
C ASP A 5 13.41 9.42 6.39
N TRP A 6 12.39 9.20 5.57
CA TRP A 6 11.01 9.38 5.99
C TRP A 6 10.59 8.42 7.11
N MET A 7 10.98 7.14 7.00
CA MET A 7 10.70 6.16 8.05
C MET A 7 11.50 6.47 9.31
N THR A 8 12.75 6.93 9.15
CA THR A 8 13.61 7.32 10.27
C THR A 8 13.00 8.50 11.04
N ASP A 9 12.68 9.58 10.34
CA ASP A 9 12.10 10.78 10.92
C ASP A 9 10.75 10.47 11.58
N PHE A 10 9.93 9.62 10.97
CA PHE A 10 8.61 9.25 11.47
C PHE A 10 8.67 8.38 12.73
N TYR A 11 9.51 7.35 12.75
CA TYR A 11 9.59 6.41 13.88
C TYR A 11 10.59 6.83 14.97
N GLY A 12 11.45 7.82 14.69
CA GLY A 12 12.51 8.25 15.61
C GLY A 12 13.59 7.19 15.82
N VAL A 13 13.72 6.23 14.90
CA VAL A 13 14.66 5.11 14.92
C VAL A 13 15.26 5.00 13.54
N ASP A 14 16.58 4.82 13.45
CA ASP A 14 17.25 4.67 12.16
C ASP A 14 16.65 3.49 11.38
N TRP A 15 16.11 3.79 10.20
CA TRP A 15 15.49 2.79 9.34
C TRP A 15 16.37 2.54 8.11
N PHE A 16 16.82 1.31 7.94
CA PHE A 16 17.64 0.91 6.82
C PHE A 16 16.93 -0.09 5.92
N GLU A 17 17.08 0.09 4.61
CA GLU A 17 16.69 -0.89 3.60
C GLU A 17 17.96 -1.57 3.06
N ILE A 18 17.92 -2.89 2.90
CA ILE A 18 19.00 -3.68 2.31
C ILE A 18 18.49 -4.50 1.12
N THR A 19 19.41 -4.81 0.20
CA THR A 19 19.15 -5.72 -0.93
C THR A 19 19.89 -7.05 -0.80
N SER A 20 21.01 -7.07 -0.06
CA SER A 20 21.74 -8.27 0.34
C SER A 20 22.06 -8.26 1.84
N ILE A 21 22.24 -9.46 2.42
CA ILE A 21 22.71 -9.64 3.80
C ILE A 21 24.09 -9.03 4.03
N ASP A 22 24.95 -9.04 3.01
CA ASP A 22 26.33 -8.54 3.08
C ASP A 22 26.41 -7.02 3.31
N GLU A 23 25.28 -6.33 3.15
CA GLU A 23 25.19 -4.90 3.40
C GLU A 23 25.11 -4.55 4.89
N ILE A 24 24.76 -5.49 5.77
CA ILE A 24 24.57 -5.21 7.19
C ILE A 24 25.89 -4.76 7.80
N ASN A 25 25.89 -3.54 8.33
CA ASN A 25 27.03 -3.03 9.09
C ASN A 25 26.87 -3.43 10.56
N PRO A 26 27.76 -4.25 11.12
CA PRO A 26 27.67 -4.69 12.52
C PRO A 26 27.84 -3.56 13.54
N GLY A 27 28.31 -2.38 13.13
CA GLY A 27 28.41 -1.21 14.01
C GLY A 27 27.13 -0.38 14.11
N VAL A 28 26.02 -0.80 13.50
CA VAL A 28 24.73 -0.12 13.64
C VAL A 28 23.99 -0.68 14.85
N GLU A 29 23.58 0.23 15.74
CA GLU A 29 22.81 -0.05 16.95
C GLU A 29 21.53 0.78 16.95
N ASN A 30 20.49 0.31 17.66
CA ASN A 30 19.20 1.00 17.79
C ASN A 30 18.56 1.35 16.44
N ALA A 31 18.49 0.36 15.55
CA ALA A 31 17.95 0.53 14.20
C ALA A 31 16.94 -0.56 13.83
N LEU A 32 16.13 -0.27 12.83
CA LEU A 32 15.31 -1.27 12.16
C LEU A 32 15.82 -1.48 10.74
N ILE A 33 16.11 -2.73 10.40
CA ILE A 33 16.57 -3.13 9.07
C ILE A 33 15.42 -3.84 8.37
N GLU A 34 14.99 -3.31 7.23
CA GLU A 34 14.01 -3.91 6.32
C GLU A 34 14.72 -4.59 5.15
N TRP A 35 14.36 -5.85 4.90
CA TRP A 35 14.80 -6.58 3.73
C TRP A 35 13.59 -7.14 2.98
N ARG A 36 13.44 -6.76 1.71
CA ARG A 36 12.44 -7.33 0.81
C ARG A 36 13.10 -8.36 -0.09
N VAL A 37 12.71 -9.62 0.06
CA VAL A 37 13.28 -10.75 -0.67
C VAL A 37 12.24 -11.31 -1.63
N SER A 38 12.60 -11.43 -2.91
CA SER A 38 11.73 -12.08 -3.90
C SER A 38 11.44 -13.52 -3.51
N ALA A 39 10.19 -13.95 -3.63
CA ALA A 39 9.79 -15.35 -3.42
C ALA A 39 10.49 -16.33 -4.37
N GLN A 40 11.11 -15.83 -5.45
CA GLN A 40 11.91 -16.63 -6.39
C GLN A 40 13.36 -16.85 -5.90
N ASN A 41 13.76 -16.28 -4.76
CA ASN A 41 15.12 -16.39 -4.22
C ASN A 41 15.11 -17.10 -2.84
N PRO A 42 14.93 -18.42 -2.80
CA PRO A 42 14.87 -19.18 -1.56
C PRO A 42 16.14 -19.08 -0.72
N ASP A 43 17.31 -18.93 -1.36
CA ASP A 43 18.58 -18.78 -0.64
C ASP A 43 18.60 -17.52 0.21
N SER A 44 18.07 -16.41 -0.31
CA SER A 44 18.00 -15.15 0.44
C SER A 44 16.95 -15.20 1.56
N ILE A 45 15.87 -15.96 1.38
CA ILE A 45 14.88 -16.24 2.44
C ILE A 45 15.55 -17.00 3.58
N ASN A 46 16.25 -18.10 3.27
CA ASN A 46 16.98 -18.90 4.25
C ASN A 46 18.04 -18.07 4.98
N LYS A 47 18.75 -17.19 4.24
CA LYS A 47 19.72 -16.25 4.83
C LYS A 47 19.06 -15.26 5.78
N ALA A 48 17.90 -14.68 5.43
CA ALA A 48 17.18 -13.77 6.31
C ALA A 48 16.85 -14.47 7.64
N GLU A 49 16.21 -15.64 7.58
CA GLU A 49 15.83 -16.41 8.78
C GLU A 49 17.05 -16.84 9.62
N SER A 50 18.12 -17.31 8.97
CA SER A 50 19.36 -17.73 9.65
C SER A 50 20.11 -16.57 10.33
N ASN A 51 19.87 -15.32 9.88
CA ASN A 51 20.45 -14.11 10.47
C ASN A 51 19.46 -13.37 11.39
N GLY A 52 18.42 -14.06 11.87
CA GLY A 52 17.52 -13.55 12.90
C GLY A 52 16.44 -12.58 12.39
N PHE A 53 16.36 -12.33 11.09
CA PHE A 53 15.24 -11.57 10.53
C PHE A 53 13.92 -12.31 10.76
N LYS A 54 12.86 -11.54 11.02
CA LYS A 54 11.50 -12.04 11.16
C LYS A 54 10.69 -11.70 9.92
N LEU A 55 10.05 -12.70 9.34
CA LEU A 55 9.04 -12.47 8.29
C LEU A 55 7.86 -11.73 8.92
N VAL A 56 7.53 -10.55 8.38
CA VAL A 56 6.44 -9.73 8.91
C VAL A 56 5.25 -9.60 7.96
N GLU A 57 5.46 -9.75 6.65
CA GLU A 57 4.41 -9.66 5.65
C GLU A 57 4.92 -10.24 4.33
N SER A 58 4.02 -10.79 3.52
CA SER A 58 4.31 -11.10 2.12
C SER A 58 3.47 -10.19 1.25
N ALA A 59 4.08 -9.57 0.24
CA ALA A 59 3.42 -8.69 -0.70
C ALA A 59 3.35 -9.35 -2.09
N ILE A 60 2.26 -9.10 -2.79
CA ILE A 60 2.05 -9.48 -4.18
C ILE A 60 1.82 -8.22 -5.00
N GLU A 61 2.49 -8.13 -6.14
CA GLU A 61 2.46 -6.97 -7.03
C GLU A 61 1.99 -7.36 -8.42
N PHE A 62 1.04 -6.58 -8.94
CA PHE A 62 0.55 -6.67 -10.29
C PHE A 62 0.96 -5.44 -11.07
N GLU A 63 1.36 -5.63 -12.33
CA GLU A 63 1.73 -4.55 -13.25
C GLU A 63 0.95 -4.71 -14.55
N SER A 64 0.26 -3.68 -15.01
CA SER A 64 -0.49 -3.77 -16.28
C SER A 64 -0.69 -2.41 -16.91
N GLN A 65 -0.70 -2.37 -18.24
CA GLN A 65 -1.20 -1.21 -18.96
C GLN A 65 -2.72 -1.10 -18.80
N VAL A 66 -3.19 0.14 -18.62
CA VAL A 66 -4.60 0.49 -18.59
C VAL A 66 -4.84 1.72 -19.42
N THR A 67 -6.05 1.82 -19.94
CA THR A 67 -6.50 2.94 -20.75
C THR A 67 -7.78 3.51 -20.14
N PRO A 68 -8.01 4.84 -20.21
CA PRO A 68 -9.29 5.44 -19.92
C PRO A 68 -10.42 4.75 -20.71
N ASP A 69 -11.56 4.55 -20.07
CA ASP A 69 -12.77 3.99 -20.65
C ASP A 69 -13.96 4.78 -20.13
N ILE A 70 -14.40 5.75 -20.93
CA ILE A 70 -15.52 6.62 -20.61
C ILE A 70 -16.87 5.90 -20.69
N SER A 71 -16.93 4.68 -21.25
CA SER A 71 -18.16 3.89 -21.31
C SER A 71 -18.48 3.22 -19.98
N LYS A 72 -17.50 3.12 -19.07
CA LYS A 72 -17.71 2.56 -17.73
C LYS A 72 -18.43 3.58 -16.86
N ASP A 73 -19.50 3.14 -16.23
CA ASP A 73 -20.19 3.93 -15.21
C ASP A 73 -19.31 4.11 -13.98
N THR A 74 -18.86 5.35 -13.80
CA THR A 74 -18.17 5.85 -12.61
C THR A 74 -18.91 7.05 -12.00
N SER A 75 -20.23 7.16 -12.23
CA SER A 75 -21.04 8.32 -11.81
C SER A 75 -21.09 8.52 -10.29
N GLU A 76 -20.95 7.43 -9.53
CA GLU A 76 -20.89 7.45 -8.05
C GLU A 76 -19.47 7.72 -7.50
N ILE A 77 -18.51 8.02 -8.37
CA ILE A 77 -17.11 8.28 -8.03
C ILE A 77 -16.73 9.71 -8.44
N GLU A 78 -16.15 10.46 -7.52
CA GLU A 78 -15.64 11.81 -7.78
C GLU A 78 -14.18 11.96 -7.34
N LEU A 79 -13.52 13.03 -7.80
CA LEU A 79 -12.22 13.43 -7.28
C LEU A 79 -12.38 13.91 -5.84
N ALA A 80 -11.45 13.50 -4.98
CA ALA A 80 -11.47 13.92 -3.59
C ALA A 80 -11.12 15.41 -3.44
N LYS A 81 -11.74 16.04 -2.45
CA LYS A 81 -11.51 17.43 -2.03
C LYS A 81 -10.90 17.43 -0.63
N GLU A 82 -10.29 18.54 -0.22
CA GLU A 82 -9.68 18.69 1.11
C GLU A 82 -10.64 18.33 2.25
N GLU A 83 -11.92 18.69 2.13
CA GLU A 83 -12.97 18.36 3.11
C GLU A 83 -13.21 16.85 3.29
N HIS A 84 -12.76 15.99 2.36
CA HIS A 84 -12.87 14.54 2.46
C HIS A 84 -11.73 13.89 3.26
N LEU A 85 -10.65 14.62 3.56
CA LEU A 85 -9.41 14.05 4.11
C LEU A 85 -9.65 13.31 5.43
N ASP A 86 -10.40 13.90 6.36
CA ASP A 86 -10.66 13.31 7.67
C ASP A 86 -11.48 12.00 7.54
N GLN A 87 -12.44 11.96 6.62
CA GLN A 87 -13.22 10.75 6.35
C GLN A 87 -12.36 9.66 5.69
N ILE A 88 -11.43 10.02 4.79
CA ILE A 88 -10.47 9.08 4.20
C ILE A 88 -9.56 8.49 5.28
N ILE A 89 -9.09 9.31 6.22
CA ILE A 89 -8.30 8.85 7.37
C ILE A 89 -9.13 7.87 8.21
N ASP A 90 -10.37 8.21 8.58
CA ASP A 90 -11.25 7.32 9.35
C ASP A 90 -11.50 5.98 8.64
N ILE A 91 -11.82 6.00 7.34
CA ILE A 91 -11.98 4.77 6.54
C ILE A 91 -10.71 3.93 6.58
N THR A 92 -9.55 4.58 6.50
CA THR A 92 -8.25 3.91 6.57
C THR A 92 -8.08 3.19 7.91
N GLN A 93 -8.40 3.86 9.01
CA GLN A 93 -8.30 3.26 10.34
C GLN A 93 -9.22 2.03 10.46
N LYS A 94 -10.47 2.16 10.04
CA LYS A 94 -11.44 1.06 10.06
C LYS A 94 -11.02 -0.13 9.19
N CYS A 95 -10.46 0.14 8.02
CA CYS A 95 -10.12 -0.89 7.04
C CYS A 95 -8.78 -1.58 7.32
N PHE A 96 -7.78 -0.86 7.83
CA PHE A 96 -6.43 -1.37 8.02
C PHE A 96 -6.10 -1.71 9.47
N LEU A 97 -6.65 -1.00 10.46
CA LEU A 97 -6.36 -1.25 11.87
C LEU A 97 -7.44 -2.09 12.54
N ASP A 98 -8.70 -1.66 12.46
CA ASP A 98 -9.79 -2.29 13.21
C ASP A 98 -10.27 -3.61 12.56
N ASN A 99 -9.87 -3.84 11.31
CA ASN A 99 -10.15 -5.07 10.59
C ASN A 99 -9.22 -6.21 11.02
N ASN A 100 -9.74 -7.16 11.79
CA ASN A 100 -9.01 -8.34 12.24
C ASN A 100 -8.69 -9.34 11.12
N ASP A 101 -9.42 -9.30 9.99
CA ASP A 101 -9.19 -10.19 8.85
C ASP A 101 -8.01 -9.74 7.99
N LEU A 102 -7.52 -8.50 8.18
CA LEU A 102 -6.37 -7.96 7.47
C LEU A 102 -5.21 -7.75 8.43
N TYR A 103 -4.18 -8.59 8.29
CA TYR A 103 -2.90 -8.37 8.95
C TYR A 103 -2.02 -7.48 8.08
N THR A 104 -1.36 -6.50 8.70
CA THR A 104 -0.38 -5.63 8.05
C THR A 104 0.93 -5.70 8.82
N ARG A 105 2.07 -5.50 8.15
CA ARG A 105 3.39 -5.54 8.82
C ARG A 105 3.49 -4.60 10.03
N PHE A 106 2.74 -3.50 10.04
CA PHE A 106 2.72 -2.51 11.12
C PHE A 106 1.84 -2.90 12.30
N LYS A 107 1.04 -3.97 12.20
CA LYS A 107 0.36 -4.60 13.36
C LYS A 107 1.27 -5.56 14.13
N ASN A 108 2.50 -5.81 13.68
CA ASN A 108 3.42 -6.69 14.38
C ASN A 108 3.89 -6.05 15.69
N LYS A 109 3.39 -6.58 16.82
CA LYS A 109 3.66 -6.08 18.18
C LYS A 109 5.11 -6.23 18.64
N GLU A 110 5.90 -7.07 17.97
CA GLU A 110 7.36 -7.15 18.21
C GLU A 110 8.05 -5.86 17.74
N PHE A 111 7.50 -5.19 16.72
CA PHE A 111 8.13 -4.03 16.10
C PHE A 111 7.40 -2.72 16.37
N PHE A 112 6.07 -2.72 16.49
CA PHE A 112 5.27 -1.50 16.58
C PHE A 112 4.18 -1.57 17.65
N THR A 113 3.88 -0.41 18.23
CA THR A 113 2.68 -0.21 19.04
C THR A 113 1.45 0.03 18.16
N GLY A 114 0.25 -0.17 18.72
CA GLY A 114 -0.99 0.16 18.02
C GLY A 114 -1.10 1.65 17.64
N GLU A 115 -0.55 2.53 18.48
CA GLU A 115 -0.48 3.97 18.23
C GLU A 115 0.46 4.29 17.06
N GLN A 116 1.65 3.69 17.02
CA GLN A 116 2.58 3.84 15.90
C GLN A 116 1.95 3.40 14.57
N CYS A 117 1.22 2.28 14.57
CA CYS A 117 0.49 1.81 13.41
C CYS A 117 -0.59 2.82 12.97
N ARG A 118 -1.37 3.37 13.91
CA ARG A 118 -2.41 4.38 13.64
C ARG A 118 -1.82 5.64 13.02
N SER A 119 -0.79 6.18 13.66
CA SER A 119 -0.07 7.36 13.21
C SER A 119 0.57 7.16 11.84
N TYR A 120 1.10 5.97 11.56
CA TYR A 120 1.72 5.66 10.27
C TYR A 120 0.71 5.75 9.13
N TYR A 121 -0.46 5.14 9.30
CA TYR A 121 -1.48 5.15 8.27
C TYR A 121 -2.04 6.56 8.08
N GLU A 122 -2.29 7.29 9.16
CA GLU A 122 -2.70 8.70 9.07
C GLU A 122 -1.68 9.57 8.32
N ALA A 123 -0.41 9.51 8.73
CA ALA A 123 0.67 10.25 8.08
C ALA A 123 0.84 9.84 6.61
N SER A 124 0.67 8.56 6.29
CA SER A 124 0.71 8.04 4.92
C SER A 124 -0.41 8.62 4.05
N ILE A 125 -1.64 8.70 4.56
CA ILE A 125 -2.75 9.35 3.85
C ILE A 125 -2.40 10.82 3.61
N LYS A 126 -2.08 11.59 4.67
CA LYS A 126 -1.81 13.03 4.57
C LYS A 126 -0.65 13.36 3.61
N ASN A 127 0.43 12.58 3.67
CA ASN A 127 1.60 12.75 2.81
C ASN A 127 1.31 12.43 1.33
N ASN A 128 0.36 11.54 1.03
CA ASN A 128 0.03 11.23 -0.36
C ASN A 128 -1.08 12.12 -0.90
N PHE A 129 -2.08 12.45 -0.08
CA PHE A 129 -3.22 13.27 -0.46
C PHE A 129 -2.79 14.68 -0.92
N SER A 130 -1.82 15.28 -0.25
CA SER A 130 -1.29 16.62 -0.55
C SER A 130 -0.39 16.69 -1.79
N LYS A 131 0.02 15.55 -2.37
CA LYS A 131 0.94 15.54 -3.52
C LYS A 131 0.17 15.75 -4.82
N GLN A 132 0.62 16.71 -5.62
CA GLN A 132 0.11 16.94 -6.98
C GLN A 132 0.25 15.71 -7.90
N SER A 133 1.19 14.80 -7.59
CA SER A 133 1.36 13.55 -8.32
C SER A 133 0.35 12.46 -7.93
N THR A 134 -0.51 12.69 -6.95
CA THR A 134 -1.51 11.73 -6.48
C THR A 134 -2.90 12.11 -6.98
N VAL A 135 -3.59 11.14 -7.58
CA VAL A 135 -5.02 11.20 -7.86
C VAL A 135 -5.74 10.42 -6.78
N THR A 136 -6.62 11.11 -6.06
CA THR A 136 -7.49 10.51 -5.05
C THR A 136 -8.93 10.60 -5.53
N VAL A 137 -9.62 9.48 -5.53
CA VAL A 137 -11.05 9.42 -5.82
C VAL A 137 -11.80 8.83 -4.64
N VAL A 138 -13.06 9.22 -4.50
CA VAL A 138 -13.96 8.80 -3.43
C VAL A 138 -15.31 8.36 -3.98
N SER A 139 -15.98 7.48 -3.24
CA SER A 139 -17.39 7.15 -3.46
C SER A 139 -18.20 7.53 -2.23
N GLN A 140 -19.40 8.06 -2.45
CA GLN A 140 -20.31 8.49 -1.39
C GLN A 140 -21.58 7.64 -1.37
N ASP A 141 -22.10 7.40 -0.17
CA ASP A 141 -23.45 6.91 0.09
C ASP A 141 -24.22 7.92 0.96
N GLU A 142 -25.45 7.57 1.38
CA GLU A 142 -26.29 8.44 2.23
C GLU A 142 -25.62 8.82 3.57
N GLU A 143 -24.64 8.03 4.02
CA GLU A 143 -23.88 8.24 5.26
C GLU A 143 -22.51 8.88 5.00
N GLY A 144 -22.27 9.45 3.82
CA GLY A 144 -21.05 10.16 3.44
C GLY A 144 -20.05 9.31 2.65
N ILE A 145 -18.76 9.66 2.72
CA ILE A 145 -17.71 8.92 2.00
C ILE A 145 -17.64 7.49 2.53
N SER A 146 -17.76 6.52 1.62
CA SER A 146 -17.84 5.10 1.95
C SER A 146 -16.68 4.28 1.38
N ALA A 147 -15.96 4.85 0.42
CA ALA A 147 -14.77 4.26 -0.17
C ALA A 147 -13.83 5.32 -0.74
N TYR A 148 -12.55 4.97 -0.85
CA TYR A 148 -11.56 5.78 -1.56
C TYR A 148 -10.51 4.92 -2.27
N TYR A 149 -9.85 5.52 -3.26
CA TYR A 149 -8.67 4.96 -3.93
C TYR A 149 -7.67 6.07 -4.22
N MET A 150 -6.40 5.82 -3.90
CA MET A 150 -5.28 6.71 -4.20
C MET A 150 -4.31 6.03 -5.15
N ILE A 151 -3.93 6.76 -6.19
CA ILE A 151 -2.89 6.34 -7.14
C ILE A 151 -1.92 7.49 -7.38
N ARG A 152 -0.62 7.21 -7.36
CA ARG A 152 0.44 8.23 -7.45
C ARG A 152 1.32 7.98 -8.65
N LYS A 153 1.60 9.04 -9.41
CA LYS A 153 2.61 9.05 -10.47
C LYS A 153 4.00 8.86 -9.86
N VAL A 154 4.72 7.83 -10.30
CA VAL A 154 6.10 7.54 -9.89
C VAL A 154 7.10 7.70 -11.03
N ASP A 155 6.62 7.68 -12.27
CA ASP A 155 7.38 7.97 -13.49
C ASP A 155 6.45 8.54 -14.57
N GLU A 156 6.97 8.94 -15.75
CA GLU A 156 6.24 9.64 -16.82
C GLU A 156 4.87 9.03 -17.15
N ASN A 157 4.82 7.69 -17.22
CA ASN A 157 3.62 6.90 -17.50
C ASN A 157 3.39 5.76 -16.50
N ILE A 158 4.12 5.76 -15.37
CA ILE A 158 4.00 4.71 -14.34
C ILE A 158 3.32 5.29 -13.11
N TYR A 159 2.25 4.62 -12.70
CA TYR A 159 1.46 4.99 -11.55
C TYR A 159 1.39 3.83 -10.57
N LYS A 160 1.60 4.11 -9.28
CA LYS A 160 1.52 3.12 -8.22
C LYS A 160 0.27 3.34 -7.37
N GLY A 161 -0.51 2.28 -7.17
CA GLY A 161 -1.59 2.27 -6.18
C GLY A 161 -1.00 2.50 -4.80
N VAL A 162 -1.54 3.49 -4.07
CA VAL A 162 -1.03 3.90 -2.77
C VAL A 162 -1.81 3.20 -1.67
N MET A 163 -3.11 3.50 -1.57
CA MET A 163 -4.02 2.91 -0.58
C MET A 163 -5.45 2.92 -1.12
N THR A 164 -6.25 1.99 -0.62
CA THR A 164 -7.68 1.91 -0.89
C THR A 164 -8.41 1.40 0.33
N GLY A 165 -9.55 2.01 0.62
CA GLY A 165 -10.44 1.59 1.69
C GLY A 165 -11.86 1.49 1.16
N VAL A 166 -12.58 0.44 1.56
CA VAL A 166 -14.00 0.25 1.26
C VAL A 166 -14.68 -0.22 2.54
N LEU A 167 -15.50 0.65 3.12
CA LEU A 167 -16.24 0.33 4.34
C LEU A 167 -17.15 -0.89 4.13
N PRO A 168 -17.40 -1.70 5.17
CA PRO A 168 -18.26 -2.88 5.07
C PRO A 168 -19.61 -2.62 4.39
N ARG A 169 -20.26 -1.50 4.72
CA ARG A 169 -21.57 -1.09 4.16
C ARG A 169 -21.56 -0.85 2.63
N ALA A 170 -20.39 -0.60 2.05
CA ALA A 170 -20.22 -0.29 0.64
C ALA A 170 -19.63 -1.45 -0.19
N ARG A 171 -19.37 -2.60 0.45
CA ARG A 171 -18.82 -3.79 -0.24
C ARG A 171 -19.85 -4.43 -1.18
N GLY A 172 -19.39 -5.24 -2.12
CA GLY A 172 -20.24 -5.93 -3.11
C GLY A 172 -20.61 -5.09 -4.35
N LYS A 173 -20.46 -3.76 -4.30
CA LYS A 173 -20.79 -2.83 -5.40
C LYS A 173 -19.69 -2.64 -6.45
N ARG A 174 -18.61 -3.45 -6.40
CA ARG A 174 -17.42 -3.33 -7.29
C ARG A 174 -16.73 -1.95 -7.25
N LEU A 175 -16.87 -1.20 -6.16
CA LEU A 175 -16.32 0.15 -6.02
C LEU A 175 -14.81 0.23 -6.28
N HIS A 176 -14.03 -0.78 -5.88
CA HIS A 176 -12.59 -0.80 -6.16
C HIS A 176 -12.29 -0.69 -7.67
N ALA A 177 -13.02 -1.42 -8.52
CA ALA A 177 -12.83 -1.37 -9.97
C ALA A 177 -13.33 -0.04 -10.57
N LYS A 178 -14.48 0.46 -10.08
CA LYS A 178 -15.03 1.76 -10.51
C LYS A 178 -14.10 2.92 -10.14
N MET A 179 -13.55 2.91 -8.93
CA MET A 179 -12.59 3.91 -8.47
C MET A 179 -11.29 3.88 -9.27
N GLN A 180 -10.74 2.71 -9.56
CA GLN A 180 -9.59 2.59 -10.46
C GLN A 180 -9.89 3.22 -11.84
N GLN A 181 -11.03 2.87 -12.43
CA GLN A 181 -11.41 3.41 -13.73
C GLN A 181 -11.63 4.92 -13.70
N ALA A 182 -12.25 5.45 -12.64
CA ALA A 182 -12.42 6.89 -12.45
C ALA A 182 -11.06 7.60 -12.38
N SER A 183 -10.09 7.04 -11.66
CA SER A 183 -8.72 7.57 -11.63
C SER A 183 -8.06 7.53 -13.02
N PHE A 184 -8.24 6.45 -13.79
CA PHE A 184 -7.69 6.37 -15.14
C PHE A 184 -8.32 7.39 -16.08
N ASN A 185 -9.64 7.56 -15.99
CA ASN A 185 -10.38 8.57 -16.74
C ASN A 185 -9.90 9.99 -16.39
N ALA A 186 -9.65 10.28 -15.11
CA ALA A 186 -9.08 11.56 -14.67
C ALA A 186 -7.64 11.79 -15.16
N ILE A 187 -6.82 10.73 -15.25
CA ILE A 187 -5.47 10.80 -15.81
C ILE A 187 -5.50 11.02 -17.34
N GLY A 188 -6.53 10.53 -18.02
CA GLY A 188 -6.84 10.87 -19.41
C GLY A 188 -5.90 10.27 -20.47
N LYS A 189 -5.02 9.33 -20.09
CA LYS A 189 -4.11 8.65 -21.02
C LYS A 189 -3.83 7.21 -20.60
N THR A 190 -3.33 6.40 -21.54
CA THR A 190 -2.82 5.06 -21.24
C THR A 190 -1.60 5.14 -20.33
N ILE A 191 -1.59 4.31 -19.28
CA ILE A 191 -0.55 4.28 -18.26
C ILE A 191 -0.24 2.84 -17.85
N THR A 192 0.95 2.62 -17.31
CA THR A 192 1.28 1.41 -16.56
C THR A 192 0.88 1.62 -15.10
N VAL A 193 0.06 0.70 -14.57
CA VAL A 193 -0.33 0.70 -13.16
C VAL A 193 0.34 -0.45 -12.44
N ILE A 194 1.01 -0.12 -11.34
CA ILE A 194 1.59 -1.04 -10.39
C ILE A 194 0.69 -1.07 -9.15
N ASN A 195 0.10 -2.21 -8.83
CA ASN A 195 -0.70 -2.42 -7.63
C ASN A 195 -0.05 -3.48 -6.75
N SER A 196 0.37 -3.10 -5.55
CA SER A 196 0.86 -4.03 -4.54
C SER A 196 -0.20 -4.20 -3.43
N THR A 197 -0.36 -5.41 -2.92
CA THR A 197 -1.23 -5.71 -1.76
C THR A 197 -0.58 -6.80 -0.91
N GLN A 198 -1.04 -6.99 0.33
CA GLN A 198 -0.67 -8.16 1.11
C GLN A 198 -1.13 -9.44 0.43
N LEU A 199 -0.30 -10.49 0.46
CA LEU A 199 -0.61 -11.81 -0.07
C LEU A 199 -1.83 -12.45 0.61
N SER A 200 -2.08 -12.08 1.88
CA SER A 200 -3.26 -12.49 2.65
C SER A 200 -4.55 -11.76 2.21
N ASN A 201 -4.46 -10.68 1.43
CA ASN A 201 -5.63 -9.92 0.99
C ASN A 201 -6.27 -10.54 -0.26
N PHE A 202 -6.88 -11.72 -0.07
CA PHE A 202 -7.47 -12.50 -1.16
C PHE A 202 -8.56 -11.77 -1.94
N ASN A 203 -9.29 -10.86 -1.30
CA ASN A 203 -10.34 -10.09 -1.96
C ASN A 203 -9.75 -9.13 -3.01
N THR A 204 -8.68 -8.43 -2.66
CA THR A 204 -7.96 -7.55 -3.59
C THR A 204 -7.28 -8.36 -4.70
N ILE A 205 -6.65 -9.49 -4.36
CA ILE A 205 -6.03 -10.40 -5.34
C ILE A 205 -7.07 -10.90 -6.35
N LYS A 206 -8.23 -11.39 -5.89
CA LYS A 206 -9.35 -11.80 -6.77
C LYS A 206 -9.83 -10.66 -7.65
N SER A 207 -9.86 -9.42 -7.13
CA SER A 207 -10.22 -8.23 -7.92
C SER A 207 -9.21 -7.97 -9.03
N HIS A 208 -7.91 -8.09 -8.76
CA HIS A 208 -6.86 -7.90 -9.76
C HIS A 208 -6.88 -9.00 -10.84
N ILE A 209 -7.03 -10.27 -10.44
CA ILE A 209 -7.16 -11.38 -11.39
C ILE A 209 -8.38 -11.18 -12.32
N ARG A 210 -9.54 -10.80 -11.77
CA ARG A 210 -10.75 -10.52 -12.57
C ARG A 210 -10.59 -9.33 -13.51
N ALA A 211 -9.69 -8.40 -13.18
CA ALA A 211 -9.33 -7.28 -14.03
C ALA A 211 -8.18 -7.61 -15.01
N ASN A 212 -7.84 -8.90 -15.18
CA ASN A 212 -6.77 -9.40 -16.04
C ASN A 212 -5.42 -8.72 -15.78
N ARG A 213 -5.15 -8.40 -14.51
CA ARG A 213 -3.87 -7.83 -14.11
C ARG A 213 -2.78 -8.90 -14.16
N ILE A 214 -1.61 -8.52 -14.66
CA ILE A 214 -0.45 -9.41 -14.79
C ILE A 214 0.32 -9.40 -13.47
N LEU A 215 0.52 -10.58 -12.89
CA LEU A 215 1.39 -10.75 -11.73
C LEU A 215 2.83 -10.41 -12.13
N SER A 216 3.45 -9.45 -11.44
CA SER A 216 4.83 -9.01 -11.71
C SER A 216 5.79 -9.57 -10.66
N LYS A 217 5.41 -9.52 -9.37
CA LYS A 217 6.33 -9.87 -8.27
C LYS A 217 5.59 -10.42 -7.06
N ILE A 218 6.27 -11.30 -6.32
CA ILE A 218 5.91 -11.66 -4.94
C ILE A 218 7.16 -11.45 -4.08
N ASP A 219 7.02 -10.69 -3.00
CA ASP A 219 8.08 -10.43 -2.03
C ASP A 219 7.70 -10.90 -0.64
N HIS A 220 8.70 -11.35 0.10
CA HIS A 220 8.66 -11.52 1.54
C HIS A 220 9.38 -10.33 2.19
N ILE A 221 8.70 -9.66 3.13
CA ILE A 221 9.21 -8.51 3.86
C ILE A 221 9.68 -9.00 5.22
N PHE A 222 10.95 -8.77 5.50
CA PHE A 222 11.62 -9.16 6.72
C PHE A 222 12.06 -7.93 7.51
N TYR A 223 11.99 -8.02 8.85
CA TYR A 223 12.57 -7.04 9.76
C TYR A 223 13.61 -7.66 10.68
N LEU A 224 14.64 -6.89 10.98
CA LEU A 224 15.60 -7.14 12.05
C LEU A 224 15.73 -5.87 12.90
N ARG A 225 15.60 -6.02 14.22
CA ARG A 225 15.92 -4.96 15.18
C ARG A 225 17.33 -5.18 15.68
N VAL A 226 18.17 -4.16 15.56
CA VAL A 226 19.57 -4.13 16.04
C VAL A 226 19.77 -3.02 17.05
#